data_AF-A0A3S0Y8U6-F1
#
_entry.id   AF-A0A3S0Y8U6-F1
#
_cell.length_a   1.000
_cell.length_b   1.000
_cell.length_c   1.000
_cell.angle_alpha   90.00
_cell.angle_beta   90.00
_cell.angle_gamma   90.00
#
_symmetry.space_group_name_H-M   'P 1'
#
loop_
_entity.id
_entity.type
_entity.pdbx_description
1 polymer ?
#
loop_
_entity_poly.entity_id
_entity_poly.type
_entity_poly.pdbx_seq_one_letter_code
_entity_poly.pdbx_strand_id
1 'polypeptide(L)'
;MKLLEELDGYISSQFSSLRTLFSLIKLEAKLAGLTVFPLVINLFMLFVILISFWFSLMSLMAYLIFIYAQSFWIALGAVTLLNLIILLGLLRYLAFNLKSMSFERTRYYFNSQESNEHEKLEKTTDCSNTPS
;
A
#
# COMPACT_ATOMS: atom_id res chain seq x y z
N MET A 1 -13.30 27.75 -9.94
CA MET A 1 -11.84 27.98 -10.03
C MET A 1 -11.12 27.70 -8.71
N LYS A 2 -11.65 28.08 -7.53
CA LYS A 2 -11.04 27.76 -6.22
C LYS A 2 -10.92 26.26 -5.85
N LEU A 3 -11.85 25.41 -6.30
CA LEU A 3 -11.81 23.96 -6.01
C LEU A 3 -10.70 23.21 -6.76
N LEU A 4 -10.22 23.74 -7.89
CA LEU A 4 -9.12 23.12 -8.64
C LEU A 4 -7.77 23.41 -7.97
N GLU A 5 -7.59 24.59 -7.38
CA GLU A 5 -6.38 24.96 -6.62
C GLU A 5 -6.25 24.16 -5.31
N GLU A 6 -7.37 23.88 -4.62
CA GLU A 6 -7.35 22.99 -3.45
C GLU A 6 -7.08 21.52 -3.81
N LEU A 7 -7.60 21.05 -4.96
CA LEU A 7 -7.25 19.71 -5.46
C LEU A 7 -5.78 19.61 -5.84
N ASP A 8 -5.19 20.64 -6.45
CA ASP A 8 -3.76 20.65 -6.81
C ASP A 8 -2.85 20.67 -5.56
N GLY A 9 -3.26 21.40 -4.52
CA GLY A 9 -2.61 21.36 -3.20
C GLY A 9 -2.68 19.98 -2.53
N TYR A 10 -3.83 19.29 -2.64
CA TYR A 10 -4.01 17.94 -2.08
C TYR A 10 -3.29 16.86 -2.90
N ILE A 11 -3.30 16.98 -4.23
CA ILE A 11 -2.55 16.10 -5.13
C ILE A 11 -1.05 16.26 -4.88
N SER A 12 -0.53 17.50 -4.79
CA SER A 12 0.92 17.73 -4.64
C SER A 12 1.49 17.18 -3.33
N SER A 13 0.73 17.25 -2.22
CA SER A 13 1.14 16.68 -0.94
C SER A 13 1.14 15.14 -0.92
N GLN A 14 0.21 14.50 -1.62
CA GLN A 14 0.17 13.05 -1.77
C GLN A 14 1.20 12.54 -2.81
N PHE A 15 1.48 13.34 -3.85
CA PHE A 15 2.50 13.03 -4.86
C PHE A 15 3.92 13.12 -4.30
N SER A 16 4.18 14.04 -3.36
CA SER A 16 5.49 14.12 -2.70
C SER A 16 5.79 12.85 -1.92
N SER A 17 4.80 12.33 -1.19
CA SER A 17 4.88 11.08 -0.42
C SER A 17 5.11 9.85 -1.32
N LEU A 18 4.42 9.79 -2.47
CA LEU A 18 4.66 8.76 -3.49
C LEU A 18 6.06 8.86 -4.10
N ARG A 19 6.58 10.07 -4.28
CA ARG A 19 7.93 10.30 -4.82
C ARG A 19 9.01 9.87 -3.84
N THR A 20 8.83 10.10 -2.54
CA THR A 20 9.73 9.59 -1.49
C THR A 20 9.70 8.07 -1.42
N LEU A 21 8.51 7.45 -1.47
CA LEU A 21 8.37 5.99 -1.53
C LEU A 21 9.05 5.40 -2.77
N PHE A 22 8.86 6.02 -3.93
CA PHE A 22 9.49 5.58 -5.18
C PHE A 22 11.02 5.75 -5.13
N SER A 23 11.51 6.81 -4.48
CA SER A 23 12.95 7.02 -4.29
C SER A 23 13.55 6.03 -3.30
N LEU A 24 12.82 5.63 -2.27
CA LEU A 24 13.18 4.56 -1.33
C LEU A 24 13.24 3.20 -2.02
N ILE A 25 12.20 2.84 -2.78
CA ILE A 25 12.16 1.61 -3.59
C ILE A 25 13.30 1.60 -4.60
N LYS A 26 13.58 2.74 -5.24
CA LYS A 26 14.71 2.88 -6.18
C LYS A 26 16.06 2.72 -5.48
N LEU A 27 16.21 3.19 -4.24
CA LEU A 27 17.44 3.02 -3.46
C LEU A 27 17.62 1.56 -3.05
N GLU A 28 16.58 0.91 -2.52
CA GLU A 28 16.55 -0.51 -2.17
C GLU A 28 16.80 -1.39 -3.39
N ALA A 29 16.15 -1.09 -4.52
CA ALA A 29 16.35 -1.79 -5.79
C ALA A 29 17.75 -1.60 -6.35
N LYS A 30 18.40 -0.46 -6.09
CA LYS A 30 19.79 -0.21 -6.50
C LYS A 30 20.79 -0.93 -5.59
N LEU A 31 20.49 -1.08 -4.29
CA LEU A 31 21.29 -1.87 -3.34
C LEU A 31 21.12 -3.38 -3.56
N ALA A 32 19.93 -3.84 -3.93
CA ALA A 32 19.61 -5.23 -4.27
C ALA A 32 19.67 -5.51 -5.78
N GLY A 33 20.42 -4.68 -6.52
CA GLY A 33 20.39 -4.43 -7.96
C GLY A 33 20.61 -5.58 -8.95
N LEU A 34 20.63 -6.83 -8.50
CA LEU A 34 20.65 -8.00 -9.39
C LEU A 34 19.43 -8.92 -9.25
N THR A 35 18.72 -8.89 -8.10
CA THR A 35 17.62 -9.83 -7.80
C THR A 35 16.24 -9.19 -7.83
N VAL A 36 16.12 -7.87 -7.68
CA VAL A 36 14.81 -7.19 -7.68
C VAL A 36 14.16 -7.18 -9.07
N PHE A 37 14.95 -6.99 -10.14
CA PHE A 37 14.42 -6.98 -11.51
C PHE A 37 13.72 -8.29 -11.90
N PRO A 38 14.35 -9.49 -11.79
CA PRO A 38 13.66 -10.74 -12.08
C PRO A 38 12.49 -11.02 -11.12
N LEU A 39 12.58 -10.57 -9.86
CA LEU A 39 11.50 -10.73 -8.88
C LEU A 39 10.26 -9.90 -9.24
N VAL A 40 10.45 -8.65 -9.65
CA VAL A 40 9.34 -7.76 -10.09
C VAL A 40 8.69 -8.31 -11.35
N ILE A 41 9.48 -8.77 -12.33
CA ILE A 41 8.94 -9.42 -13.54
C ILE A 41 8.12 -10.66 -13.19
N ASN A 42 8.65 -11.54 -12.34
CA ASN A 42 7.92 -12.73 -11.91
C ASN A 42 6.64 -12.38 -11.14
N LEU A 43 6.66 -11.33 -10.31
CA LEU A 43 5.47 -10.86 -9.61
C LEU A 43 4.40 -10.35 -10.59
N PHE A 44 4.78 -9.59 -11.61
CA PHE A 44 3.87 -9.16 -12.66
C PHE A 44 3.33 -10.34 -13.47
N MET A 45 4.17 -11.28 -13.88
CA MET A 45 3.71 -12.49 -14.58
C MET A 45 2.74 -13.30 -13.73
N LEU A 46 3.02 -13.48 -12.43
CA LEU A 46 2.15 -14.17 -11.50
C LEU A 46 0.82 -13.44 -11.35
N PHE A 47 0.84 -12.10 -11.28
CA PHE A 47 -0.37 -11.29 -11.22
C PHE A 47 -1.22 -11.42 -12.49
N VAL A 48 -0.60 -11.42 -13.68
CA VAL A 48 -1.28 -11.63 -14.96
C VAL A 48 -1.92 -13.02 -15.03
N ILE A 49 -1.20 -14.06 -14.63
CA ILE A 49 -1.74 -15.44 -14.58
C ILE A 49 -2.89 -15.51 -13.60
N LEU A 50 -2.76 -14.91 -12.42
CA LEU A 50 -3.79 -14.91 -11.39
C LEU A 50 -5.06 -14.20 -11.85
N ILE A 51 -4.94 -13.03 -12.47
CA ILE A 51 -6.10 -12.33 -13.06
C ILE A 51 -6.74 -13.17 -14.16
N SER A 52 -5.94 -13.73 -15.06
CA SER A 52 -6.45 -14.54 -16.18
C SER A 52 -7.17 -15.79 -15.68
N PHE A 53 -6.62 -16.45 -14.66
CA PHE A 53 -7.23 -17.60 -14.01
C PHE A 53 -8.54 -17.21 -13.31
N TRP A 54 -8.53 -16.11 -12.55
CA TRP A 54 -9.73 -15.62 -11.87
C TRP A 54 -10.85 -15.28 -12.86
N PHE A 55 -10.51 -14.58 -13.95
CA PHE A 55 -11.45 -14.25 -15.00
C PHE A 55 -12.02 -15.51 -15.67
N SER A 56 -11.16 -16.49 -15.95
CA SER A 56 -11.59 -17.78 -16.52
C SER A 56 -12.54 -18.53 -15.58
N LEU A 57 -12.24 -18.56 -14.27
CA LEU A 57 -13.10 -19.17 -13.26
C LEU A 57 -14.47 -18.49 -13.19
N MET A 58 -14.49 -17.15 -13.20
CA MET A 58 -15.72 -16.36 -13.20
C MET A 58 -16.55 -16.57 -14.46
N SER A 59 -15.89 -16.68 -15.63
CA SER A 59 -16.56 -16.99 -16.90
C SER A 59 -17.17 -18.39 -16.87
N LEU A 60 -16.44 -19.38 -16.36
CA LEU A 60 -16.95 -20.75 -16.17
C LEU A 60 -18.16 -20.77 -15.23
N MET A 61 -18.10 -20.02 -14.12
CA MET A 61 -19.23 -19.92 -13.19
C MET A 61 -20.44 -19.21 -13.80
N ALA A 62 -20.23 -18.13 -14.55
CA ALA A 62 -21.29 -17.46 -15.28
C ALA A 62 -22.01 -18.42 -16.22
N TYR A 63 -21.24 -19.25 -16.94
CA TYR A 63 -21.76 -20.24 -17.87
C TYR A 63 -22.58 -21.33 -17.16
N LEU A 64 -22.09 -21.84 -16.02
CA LEU A 64 -22.85 -22.78 -15.19
C LEU A 64 -24.19 -22.19 -14.75
N ILE A 65 -24.18 -20.96 -14.21
CA ILE A 65 -25.41 -20.28 -13.77
C ILE A 65 -26.36 -20.05 -14.95
N PHE A 66 -25.83 -19.71 -16.12
CA PHE A 66 -26.63 -19.54 -17.34
C PHE A 66 -27.35 -20.83 -17.75
N ILE A 67 -26.69 -21.99 -17.66
CA ILE A 67 -27.33 -23.28 -17.96
C ILE A 67 -28.53 -23.54 -17.03
N TYR A 68 -28.41 -23.24 -15.74
CA TYR A 68 -29.50 -23.48 -14.79
C TYR A 68 -30.62 -22.44 -14.88
N ALA A 69 -30.26 -21.16 -14.98
CA ALA A 69 -31.24 -20.07 -14.95
C ALA A 69 -31.87 -19.78 -16.33
N GLN A 70 -31.25 -20.25 -17.42
CA GLN A 70 -31.64 -19.98 -18.82
C GLN A 70 -31.79 -18.47 -19.14
N SER A 71 -31.21 -17.61 -18.29
CA SER A 71 -31.35 -16.17 -18.36
C SER A 71 -29.99 -15.53 -18.21
N PHE A 72 -29.58 -14.83 -19.25
CA PHE A 72 -28.30 -14.12 -19.31
C PHE A 72 -28.18 -13.05 -18.21
N TRP A 73 -29.27 -12.31 -17.96
CA TRP A 73 -29.31 -11.25 -16.94
C TRP A 73 -29.11 -11.79 -15.53
N ILE A 74 -29.68 -12.95 -15.22
CA ILE A 74 -29.53 -13.59 -13.91
C ILE A 74 -28.08 -14.06 -13.71
N ALA A 75 -27.48 -14.67 -14.73
CA ALA A 75 -26.07 -15.09 -14.67
C ALA A 75 -25.12 -13.91 -14.48
N LEU A 76 -25.32 -12.83 -15.25
CA LEU A 76 -24.50 -11.62 -15.14
C LEU A 76 -24.67 -10.97 -13.76
N GLY A 77 -25.90 -10.83 -13.28
CA GLY A 77 -26.21 -10.27 -11.96
C GLY A 77 -25.61 -11.08 -10.83
N ALA A 78 -25.71 -12.40 -10.86
CA ALA A 78 -25.15 -13.28 -9.84
C ALA A 78 -23.62 -13.15 -9.76
N VAL A 79 -22.93 -13.16 -10.91
CA VAL A 79 -21.45 -13.05 -10.95
C VAL A 79 -20.99 -11.66 -10.52
N THR A 80 -21.68 -10.60 -10.91
CA THR A 80 -21.34 -9.23 -10.46
C THR A 80 -21.55 -9.06 -8.96
N LEU A 81 -22.64 -9.60 -8.42
CA LEU A 81 -22.94 -9.53 -6.99
C LEU A 81 -21.92 -10.33 -6.16
N LEU A 82 -21.52 -11.51 -6.64
CA LEU A 82 -20.44 -12.30 -6.06
C LEU A 82 -19.12 -11.52 -6.02
N ASN A 83 -18.73 -10.88 -7.13
CA ASN A 83 -17.52 -10.06 -7.18
C ASN A 83 -17.59 -8.85 -6.23
N LEU A 84 -18.77 -8.22 -6.09
CA LEU A 84 -18.96 -7.11 -5.15
C LEU A 84 -18.75 -7.56 -3.69
N ILE A 85 -19.29 -8.72 -3.31
CA ILE A 85 -19.09 -9.28 -1.97
C ILE A 85 -17.62 -9.54 -1.70
N ILE A 86 -16.92 -10.18 -2.65
CA ILE A 86 -15.49 -10.48 -2.55
C ILE A 86 -14.70 -9.17 -2.43
N LEU A 87 -15.02 -8.16 -3.24
CA LEU A 87 -14.38 -6.85 -3.19
C LEU A 87 -14.54 -6.19 -1.82
N LEU A 88 -15.75 -6.16 -1.26
CA LEU A 88 -16.00 -5.60 0.07
C LEU A 88 -15.22 -6.35 1.16
N GLY A 89 -15.15 -7.68 1.06
CA GLY A 89 -14.31 -8.51 1.95
C GLY A 89 -12.83 -8.15 1.87
N LEU A 90 -12.30 -8.01 0.65
CA LEU A 90 -10.92 -7.59 0.41
C LEU A 90 -10.65 -6.19 0.92
N LEU A 91 -11.55 -5.23 0.71
CA LEU A 91 -11.41 -3.86 1.24
C LEU A 91 -11.33 -3.87 2.76
N ARG A 92 -12.17 -4.66 3.42
CA ARG A 92 -12.14 -4.79 4.88
C ARG A 92 -10.86 -5.45 5.37
N TYR A 93 -10.40 -6.50 4.69
CA TYR A 93 -9.13 -7.16 5.01
C TYR A 93 -7.94 -6.23 4.80
N LEU A 94 -7.95 -5.46 3.71
CA LEU A 94 -6.94 -4.47 3.39
C LEU A 94 -6.93 -3.38 4.46
N ALA A 95 -8.09 -2.82 4.82
CA ALA A 95 -8.21 -1.84 5.90
C ALA A 95 -7.69 -2.39 7.24
N PHE A 96 -7.96 -3.67 7.56
CA PHE A 96 -7.42 -4.33 8.74
C PHE A 96 -5.89 -4.46 8.68
N ASN A 97 -5.34 -4.87 7.54
CA ASN A 97 -3.90 -4.99 7.35
C ASN A 97 -3.20 -3.63 7.38
N LEU A 98 -3.78 -2.60 6.75
CA LEU A 98 -3.28 -1.23 6.83
C LEU A 98 -3.34 -0.70 8.26
N LYS A 99 -4.34 -1.06 9.06
CA LYS A 99 -4.39 -0.71 10.48
C LYS A 99 -3.29 -1.43 11.27
N SER A 100 -3.08 -2.72 11.01
CA SER A 100 -2.03 -3.54 11.63
C SER A 100 -0.61 -3.05 11.27
N MET A 101 -0.41 -2.62 10.02
CA MET A 101 0.83 -2.01 9.53
C MET A 101 0.92 -0.52 9.82
N SER A 102 -0.16 0.13 10.24
CA SER A 102 -0.13 1.56 10.55
C SER A 102 0.92 1.75 11.62
N PHE A 103 1.81 2.67 11.32
CA PHE A 103 3.09 2.91 11.97
C PHE A 103 2.93 3.40 13.42
N GLU A 104 1.94 2.98 14.20
CA GLU A 104 1.84 3.29 15.63
C GLU A 104 3.10 2.82 16.36
N ARG A 105 3.58 1.61 16.06
CA ARG A 105 4.84 1.11 16.61
C ARG A 105 6.05 1.86 16.09
N THR A 106 6.12 2.14 14.79
CA THR A 106 7.27 2.81 14.19
C THR A 106 7.33 4.29 14.55
N ARG A 107 6.19 4.99 14.65
CA ARG A 107 6.09 6.37 15.18
C ARG A 107 6.45 6.41 16.66
N TYR A 108 6.07 5.41 17.46
CA TYR A 108 6.54 5.31 18.84
C TYR A 108 8.07 5.17 18.91
N TYR A 109 8.68 4.36 18.05
CA TYR A 109 10.14 4.23 17.97
C TYR A 109 10.85 5.52 17.53
N PHE A 110 10.34 6.23 16.51
CA PHE A 110 10.93 7.50 16.09
C PHE A 110 10.73 8.63 17.12
N ASN A 111 9.55 8.71 17.76
CA ASN A 111 9.24 9.75 18.75
C ASN A 111 9.97 9.51 20.08
N SER A 112 10.22 8.26 20.47
CA SER A 112 11.02 7.92 21.66
C SER A 112 12.53 8.13 21.46
N GLN A 113 13.02 8.02 20.22
CA GLN A 113 14.41 8.32 19.89
C GLN A 113 14.71 9.83 19.88
N GLU A 114 13.80 10.65 19.34
CA GLU A 114 13.94 12.13 19.36
C GLU A 114 13.90 12.69 20.78
N SER A 115 13.07 12.13 21.68
CA SER A 115 13.05 12.55 23.10
C SER A 115 14.32 12.19 23.88
N ASN A 116 14.99 11.08 23.53
CA ASN A 116 16.21 10.65 24.22
C ASN A 116 17.48 11.34 23.69
N GLU A 117 17.50 11.80 22.45
CA GLU A 117 18.63 12.59 21.94
C GLU A 117 18.62 14.02 22.46
N HIS A 118 17.43 14.61 22.69
CA HIS A 118 17.33 15.94 23.29
C HIS A 118 17.74 15.98 24.77
N GLU A 119 17.48 14.92 25.55
CA GLU A 119 17.92 14.84 26.96
C GLU A 119 19.45 14.60 27.09
N LYS A 120 20.09 14.05 26.05
CA LYS A 120 21.53 13.77 26.07
C LYS A 120 22.39 14.96 25.63
N LEU A 121 21.84 15.90 24.87
CA LEU A 121 22.53 17.12 24.46
C LEU A 121 22.56 18.20 25.55
N GLU A 122 21.57 18.24 26.45
CA GLU A 122 21.49 19.28 27.50
C GLU A 122 22.52 19.07 28.64
N LYS A 123 23.12 17.87 28.77
CA LYS A 123 24.13 17.59 29.80
C LYS A 123 25.58 17.86 29.40
N THR A 124 25.85 18.44 28.22
CA THR A 124 27.23 18.69 27.76
C THR A 124 27.56 20.18 27.58
N THR A 125 26.85 21.07 28.28
CA THR A 125 27.15 22.52 28.22
C THR A 125 27.14 23.17 29.60
N ASP A 126 27.84 22.56 30.56
CA ASP A 126 28.32 23.33 31.71
C ASP A 126 29.64 22.78 32.24
N CYS A 127 30.50 23.68 32.72
CA CYS A 127 31.89 23.49 33.16
C CYS A 127 32.97 23.46 32.07
N SER A 128 33.15 24.58 31.36
CA SER A 128 34.49 25.10 31.13
C SER A 128 34.73 26.35 32.00
N ASN A 129 35.91 26.39 32.61
CA ASN A 129 36.62 27.52 33.24
C ASN A 129 36.62 27.60 34.78
N THR A 130 37.72 27.13 35.38
CA THR A 130 38.65 28.06 36.06
C THR A 130 40.07 27.45 36.18
N PRO A 131 41.14 28.19 35.86
CA PRO A 131 42.53 27.80 36.08
C PRO A 131 43.05 28.26 37.45
N SER A 132 44.28 27.82 37.75
CA SER A 132 45.19 28.08 38.90
C SER A 132 44.94 27.33 40.21
#